data_AF-A0A7N2MZJ7-F1
#
_entry.id   AF-A0A7N2MZJ7-F1
#
_cell.length_a   1.000
_cell.length_b   1.000
_cell.length_c   1.000
_cell.angle_alpha   90.00
_cell.angle_beta   90.00
_cell.angle_gamma   90.00
#
_symmetry.space_group_name_H-M   'P 1'
#
loop_
_entity.id
_entity.type
_entity.pdbx_description
1 polymer ?
#
loop_
_entity_poly.entity_id
_entity_poly.type
_entity_poly.pdbx_seq_one_letter_code
_entity_poly.pdbx_strand_id
1 'polypeptide(L)'
;MSLASTAGYAARRAAQRERVRILYRRALKDTLNWAVHRHLFYQDASELRERFEVHKHVLISLSGVNVPELLGDWFLVSREDPDTIDRMIEDGEAQYNKWRHPDPYIVPWAPGGSKFTRNPTPPSGIEIVYNFGREDHLEN
;
A
#
# COMPACT_ATOMS: atom_id res chain seq x y z
N MET A 1 10.49 6.98 -32.45
CA MET A 1 9.63 7.36 -31.31
C MET A 1 10.40 8.35 -30.44
N SER A 2 9.78 9.45 -30.02
CA SER A 2 10.42 10.50 -29.20
C SER A 2 10.85 9.97 -27.81
N LEU A 3 12.01 10.41 -27.31
CA LEU A 3 12.48 10.11 -25.93
C LEU A 3 11.46 10.53 -24.84
N ALA A 4 10.61 11.52 -25.12
CA ALA A 4 9.54 11.91 -24.20
C ALA A 4 8.45 10.83 -24.07
N SER A 5 8.21 10.04 -25.13
CA SER A 5 7.20 8.96 -25.15
C SER A 5 7.65 7.73 -24.36
N THR A 6 8.96 7.44 -24.32
CA THR A 6 9.50 6.30 -23.55
C THR A 6 9.56 6.60 -22.05
N ALA A 7 9.94 7.83 -21.68
CA ALA A 7 9.92 8.28 -20.29
C ALA A 7 8.50 8.28 -19.69
N GLY A 8 7.50 8.78 -20.44
CA GLY A 8 6.10 8.78 -20.01
C GLY A 8 5.54 7.37 -19.80
N TYR A 9 5.87 6.42 -20.69
CA TYR A 9 5.48 5.02 -20.53
C TYR A 9 6.10 4.39 -19.28
N ALA A 10 7.41 4.59 -19.05
CA ALA A 10 8.09 4.06 -17.88
C ALA A 10 7.50 4.62 -16.57
N ALA A 11 7.18 5.92 -16.53
CA ALA A 11 6.53 6.57 -15.39
C ALA A 11 5.13 5.98 -15.13
N ARG A 12 4.31 5.77 -16.18
CA ARG A 12 2.98 5.12 -16.05
C ARG A 12 3.11 3.71 -15.47
N ARG A 13 4.06 2.91 -15.97
CA ARG A 13 4.31 1.55 -15.45
C ARG A 13 4.78 1.56 -13.99
N ALA A 14 5.62 2.52 -13.60
CA ALA A 14 6.05 2.68 -12.21
C ALA A 14 4.87 3.04 -11.28
N ALA A 15 4.01 3.96 -11.71
CA ALA A 15 2.80 4.33 -10.97
C ALA A 15 1.81 3.15 -10.84
N GLN A 16 1.57 2.41 -11.92
CA GLN A 16 0.73 1.21 -11.91
C GLN A 16 1.26 0.15 -10.92
N ARG A 17 2.57 -0.10 -10.93
CA ARG A 17 3.21 -1.02 -9.97
C ARG A 17 3.01 -0.57 -8.53
N GLU A 18 3.11 0.73 -8.26
CA GLU A 18 2.89 1.26 -6.92
C GLU A 18 1.42 1.18 -6.49
N ARG A 19 0.46 1.51 -7.37
CA ARG A 19 -0.97 1.34 -7.12
C ARG A 19 -1.33 -0.10 -6.76
N VAL A 20 -0.84 -1.07 -7.52
CA VAL A 20 -1.05 -2.51 -7.25
C VAL A 20 -0.47 -2.91 -5.88
N ARG A 21 0.74 -2.43 -5.54
CA ARG A 21 1.37 -2.71 -4.24
C ARG A 21 0.59 -2.09 -3.08
N ILE A 22 0.06 -0.89 -3.24
CA ILE A 22 -0.78 -0.22 -2.24
C ILE A 22 -2.10 -0.98 -2.08
N LEU A 23 -2.77 -1.31 -3.19
CA LEU A 23 -4.03 -2.06 -3.20
C LEU A 23 -3.87 -3.41 -2.51
N TYR A 24 -2.82 -4.17 -2.83
CA TYR A 24 -2.55 -5.47 -2.20
C TYR A 24 -2.34 -5.34 -0.68
N ARG A 25 -1.54 -4.36 -0.23
CA ARG A 25 -1.32 -4.11 1.21
C ARG A 25 -2.62 -3.73 1.93
N ARG A 26 -3.45 -2.89 1.31
CA ARG A 26 -4.75 -2.47 1.86
C ARG A 26 -5.73 -3.64 1.93
N ALA A 27 -5.85 -4.41 0.85
CA ALA A 27 -6.72 -5.58 0.78
C ALA A 27 -6.33 -6.63 1.84
N LEU A 28 -5.04 -6.97 1.97
CA LEU A 28 -4.57 -7.88 3.02
C LEU A 28 -4.91 -7.40 4.43
N LYS A 29 -4.74 -6.10 4.69
CA LYS A 29 -5.07 -5.52 6.00
C LYS A 29 -6.57 -5.63 6.27
N ASP A 30 -7.43 -5.33 5.29
CA ASP A 30 -8.87 -5.45 5.46
C ASP A 30 -9.34 -6.90 5.58
N THR A 31 -8.71 -7.85 4.88
CA THR A 31 -8.93 -9.28 5.10
C THR A 31 -8.64 -9.66 6.56
N LEU A 32 -7.54 -9.16 7.13
CA LEU A 32 -7.24 -9.37 8.55
C LEU A 32 -8.26 -8.70 9.48
N ASN A 33 -8.71 -7.49 9.14
CA ASN A 33 -9.70 -6.75 9.93
C ASN A 33 -11.02 -7.52 10.01
N TRP A 34 -11.46 -8.15 8.91
CA TRP A 34 -12.66 -8.98 8.87
C TRP A 34 -12.49 -10.35 9.52
N ALA A 35 -11.40 -11.06 9.22
CA ALA A 35 -11.23 -12.44 9.66
C ALA A 35 -11.08 -12.57 11.18
N VAL A 36 -10.41 -11.60 11.83
CA VAL A 36 -10.04 -11.55 13.25
C VAL A 36 -9.10 -12.70 13.68
N HIS A 37 -9.45 -13.94 13.37
CA HIS A 37 -8.71 -15.16 13.66
C HIS A 37 -7.70 -15.54 12.57
N ARG A 38 -6.53 -16.02 13.00
CA ARG A 38 -5.39 -16.32 12.10
C ARG A 38 -5.66 -17.44 11.10
N HIS A 39 -6.35 -18.50 11.50
CA HIS A 39 -6.59 -19.66 10.63
C HIS A 39 -7.50 -19.31 9.44
N LEU A 40 -8.55 -18.50 9.66
CA LEU A 40 -9.38 -17.93 8.59
C LEU A 40 -8.56 -16.98 7.72
N PHE A 41 -7.82 -16.07 8.35
CA PHE A 41 -6.99 -15.10 7.64
C PHE A 41 -5.99 -15.75 6.68
N TYR A 42 -5.33 -16.84 7.06
CA TYR A 42 -4.33 -17.47 6.19
C TYR A 42 -4.93 -18.05 4.91
N GLN A 43 -6.14 -18.62 4.98
CA GLN A 43 -6.85 -19.13 3.82
C GLN A 43 -7.21 -17.96 2.89
N ASP A 44 -7.92 -16.96 3.41
CA ASP A 44 -8.35 -15.78 2.65
C ASP A 44 -7.16 -15.00 2.07
N ALA A 45 -6.05 -14.89 2.79
CA ALA A 45 -4.84 -14.21 2.34
C ALA A 45 -4.14 -14.97 1.21
N SER A 46 -4.16 -16.31 1.23
CA SER A 46 -3.65 -17.15 0.14
C SER A 46 -4.49 -16.98 -1.12
N GLU A 47 -5.83 -17.03 -1.00
CA GLU A 47 -6.75 -16.78 -2.11
C GLU A 47 -6.58 -15.37 -2.69
N LEU A 48 -6.44 -14.36 -1.82
CA LEU A 48 -6.11 -13.00 -2.25
C LEU A 48 -4.79 -12.96 -3.01
N ARG A 49 -3.75 -13.65 -2.55
CA ARG A 49 -2.46 -13.70 -3.24
C ARG A 49 -2.58 -14.36 -4.61
N GLU A 50 -3.28 -15.48 -4.70
CA GLU A 50 -3.49 -16.21 -5.95
C GLU A 50 -4.18 -15.33 -7.00
N ARG A 51 -5.23 -14.61 -6.62
CA ARG A 51 -5.92 -13.67 -7.52
C ARG A 51 -4.98 -12.60 -8.09
N PHE A 52 -4.02 -12.10 -7.30
CA PHE A 52 -3.02 -11.13 -7.77
C PHE A 52 -1.92 -11.80 -8.63
N GLU A 53 -1.53 -13.04 -8.34
CA GLU A 53 -0.52 -13.77 -9.11
C GLU A 53 -1.04 -14.19 -10.50
N VAL A 54 -2.31 -14.59 -10.62
CA VAL A 54 -2.94 -14.91 -11.91
C VAL A 54 -2.78 -13.77 -12.92
N HIS A 55 -2.86 -12.52 -12.46
CA HIS A 55 -2.77 -11.33 -13.33
C HIS A 55 -1.38 -10.68 -13.36
N LYS A 56 -0.37 -11.31 -12.76
CA LYS A 56 0.99 -10.76 -12.64
C LYS A 56 1.78 -10.80 -13.94
N HIS A 57 1.46 -11.73 -14.84
CA HIS A 57 2.11 -11.82 -16.16
C HIS A 57 1.96 -10.51 -16.93
N VAL A 58 0.83 -9.82 -16.75
CA VAL A 58 0.51 -8.49 -17.28
C VAL A 58 1.47 -7.38 -16.78
N LEU A 59 2.24 -7.63 -15.71
CA LEU A 59 3.20 -6.71 -15.10
C LEU A 59 4.69 -7.11 -15.31
N ILE A 60 4.96 -8.38 -15.65
CA ILE A 60 6.32 -8.97 -15.68
C ILE A 60 7.05 -8.76 -17.02
N SER A 61 6.39 -8.33 -18.09
CA SER A 61 7.00 -8.12 -19.42
C SER A 61 8.14 -7.07 -19.49
N LEU A 62 8.67 -6.60 -18.36
CA LEU A 62 9.82 -5.68 -18.27
C LEU A 62 10.94 -6.17 -17.33
N SER A 63 10.99 -7.44 -16.90
CA SER A 63 12.20 -7.96 -16.24
C SER A 63 13.26 -8.32 -17.29
N GLY A 64 13.97 -7.29 -17.78
CA GLY A 64 15.32 -7.33 -18.35
C GLY A 64 15.90 -8.65 -18.86
N VAL A 65 15.26 -9.28 -19.85
CA VAL A 65 15.93 -10.26 -20.71
C VAL A 65 16.35 -9.53 -21.98
N ASN A 66 17.65 -9.48 -22.21
CA ASN A 66 18.27 -8.96 -23.41
C ASN A 66 17.87 -9.87 -24.58
N VAL A 67 16.94 -9.43 -25.43
CA VAL A 67 16.49 -10.21 -26.58
C VAL A 67 17.49 -9.98 -27.73
N PRO A 68 18.15 -11.02 -28.26
CA PRO A 68 19.16 -10.88 -29.31
C PRO A 68 18.58 -10.26 -30.58
N GLU A 69 19.40 -9.45 -31.25
CA GLU A 69 19.11 -8.56 -32.39
C GLU A 69 18.69 -9.27 -33.71
N LEU A 70 18.31 -10.55 -33.68
CA LEU A 70 18.20 -11.40 -34.87
C LEU A 70 16.91 -12.24 -34.95
N LEU A 71 15.74 -11.67 -34.67
CA LEU A 71 14.46 -12.26 -35.10
C LEU A 71 13.40 -11.17 -35.29
N GLY A 72 13.50 -10.49 -36.44
CA GLY A 72 12.69 -9.34 -36.85
C GLY A 72 11.26 -9.64 -37.28
N ASP A 73 10.53 -10.56 -36.65
CA ASP A 73 9.07 -10.70 -36.91
C ASP A 73 8.23 -11.35 -35.81
N TRP A 74 8.82 -11.72 -34.66
CA TRP A 74 8.05 -12.19 -33.48
C TRP A 74 7.61 -11.05 -32.55
N PHE A 75 7.91 -9.79 -32.90
CA PHE A 75 7.70 -8.63 -32.03
C PHE A 75 6.28 -8.05 -32.07
N LEU A 76 5.37 -8.60 -32.90
CA LEU A 76 4.08 -7.94 -33.16
C LEU A 76 2.88 -8.38 -32.32
N VAL A 77 2.96 -9.40 -31.46
CA VAL A 77 1.81 -9.76 -30.61
C VAL A 77 2.24 -10.26 -29.22
N SER A 78 2.61 -9.35 -28.33
CA SER A 78 2.39 -9.48 -26.87
C SER A 78 2.64 -8.14 -26.17
N ARG A 79 2.18 -7.05 -26.80
CA ARG A 79 2.05 -5.74 -26.15
C ARG A 79 0.74 -5.76 -25.39
N GLU A 80 0.77 -6.23 -24.14
CA GLU A 80 -0.37 -6.07 -23.25
C GLU A 80 -0.71 -4.58 -23.14
N ASP A 81 -1.98 -4.27 -23.36
CA ASP A 81 -2.48 -2.90 -23.43
C ASP A 81 -2.38 -2.22 -22.04
N PRO A 82 -1.60 -1.13 -21.88
CA PRO A 82 -1.47 -0.43 -20.60
C PRO A 82 -2.82 0.12 -20.08
N ASP A 83 -3.81 0.32 -20.96
CA ASP A 83 -5.15 0.75 -20.58
C ASP A 83 -5.97 -0.41 -19.97
N THR A 84 -5.68 -1.65 -20.36
CA THR A 84 -6.25 -2.85 -19.72
C THR A 84 -5.78 -2.96 -18.27
N ILE A 85 -4.54 -2.59 -17.98
CA ILE A 85 -3.96 -2.64 -16.63
C ILE A 85 -4.61 -1.59 -15.73
N ASP A 86 -4.84 -0.38 -16.25
CA ASP A 86 -5.54 0.64 -15.48
C ASP A 86 -6.98 0.23 -15.17
N ARG A 87 -7.70 -0.35 -16.14
CA ARG A 87 -9.04 -0.91 -15.90
C ARG A 87 -9.04 -2.00 -14.82
N MET A 88 -8.09 -2.94 -14.87
CA MET A 88 -7.97 -3.97 -13.84
C MET A 88 -7.67 -3.39 -12.44
N ILE A 89 -6.84 -2.35 -12.36
CA ILE A 89 -6.56 -1.66 -11.09
C ILE A 89 -7.83 -0.95 -10.58
N GLU A 90 -8.57 -0.28 -11.46
CA GLU A 90 -9.82 0.40 -11.12
C GLU A 90 -10.89 -0.58 -10.62
N ASP A 91 -11.07 -1.71 -11.30
CA ASP A 91 -11.99 -2.78 -10.89
C ASP A 91 -11.59 -3.35 -9.52
N GLY A 92 -10.29 -3.58 -9.31
CA GLY A 92 -9.74 -4.05 -8.03
C GLY A 92 -9.94 -3.04 -6.90
N GLU A 93 -9.72 -1.74 -7.17
CA GLU A 93 -9.97 -0.65 -6.23
C GLU A 93 -11.47 -0.51 -5.91
N ALA A 94 -12.36 -0.67 -6.90
CA ALA A 94 -13.81 -0.65 -6.70
C ALA A 94 -14.29 -1.83 -5.85
N GLN A 95 -13.80 -3.04 -6.12
CA GLN A 95 -14.09 -4.22 -5.32
C GLN A 95 -13.57 -4.07 -3.88
N TYR A 96 -12.34 -3.57 -3.72
CA TYR A 96 -11.79 -3.25 -2.41
C TYR A 96 -12.69 -2.25 -1.66
N ASN A 97 -13.05 -1.14 -2.31
CA ASN A 97 -13.89 -0.09 -1.72
C ASN A 97 -15.26 -0.58 -1.25
N LYS A 98 -15.87 -1.51 -2.00
CA LYS A 98 -17.16 -2.12 -1.64
C LYS A 98 -17.13 -2.89 -0.32
N TRP A 99 -16.02 -3.57 -0.04
CA TRP A 99 -15.91 -4.50 1.10
C TRP A 99 -14.97 -3.98 2.19
N ARG A 100 -14.73 -2.67 2.24
CA ARG A 100 -13.93 -2.05 3.30
C ARG A 100 -14.56 -2.28 4.66
N HIS A 101 -13.72 -2.62 5.62
CA HIS A 101 -14.17 -2.72 7.00
C HIS A 101 -14.58 -1.33 7.50
N PRO A 102 -15.77 -1.15 8.13
CA PRO A 102 -16.24 0.15 8.60
C PRO A 102 -15.37 0.75 9.72
N ASP A 103 -14.77 -0.10 10.55
CA ASP A 103 -13.89 0.28 11.66
C ASP A 103 -12.57 -0.52 11.63
N PRO A 104 -11.63 -0.20 10.73
CA PRO A 104 -10.42 -1.01 10.55
C PRO A 104 -9.51 -0.94 11.79
N TYR A 105 -8.75 -2.00 12.07
CA TYR A 105 -7.81 -1.99 13.18
C TYR A 105 -6.72 -0.92 13.00
N ILE A 106 -6.59 -0.06 14.01
CA ILE A 106 -5.56 0.97 14.12
C ILE A 106 -4.75 0.69 15.38
N VAL A 107 -3.42 0.63 15.22
CA VAL A 107 -2.52 0.45 16.37
C VAL A 107 -2.68 1.63 17.34
N PRO A 108 -2.66 1.41 18.66
CA PRO A 108 -3.09 2.41 19.63
C PRO A 108 -2.45 3.80 19.49
N TRP A 109 -1.17 3.89 19.12
CA TRP A 109 -0.41 5.15 19.06
C TRP A 109 -0.42 5.82 17.67
N ALA A 110 -0.92 5.16 16.63
CA ALA A 110 -1.00 5.76 15.30
C ALA A 110 -2.17 6.76 15.22
N PRO A 111 -2.18 7.68 14.24
CA PRO A 111 -3.32 8.56 14.00
C PRO A 111 -4.63 7.75 13.91
N GLY A 112 -5.64 8.16 14.69
CA GLY A 112 -6.92 7.45 14.83
C GLY A 112 -6.94 6.32 15.87
N GLY A 113 -5.82 6.02 16.52
CA GLY A 113 -5.72 5.02 17.59
C GLY A 113 -6.07 5.58 18.98
N SER A 114 -6.41 4.68 19.92
CA SER A 114 -6.89 5.04 21.27
C SER A 114 -5.87 5.74 22.18
N LYS A 115 -4.58 5.66 21.87
CA LYS A 115 -3.48 6.33 22.57
C LYS A 115 -2.86 7.46 21.75
N PHE A 116 -3.42 7.78 20.58
CA PHE A 116 -2.94 8.88 19.77
C PHE A 116 -3.05 10.18 20.56
N THR A 117 -1.97 10.97 20.58
CA THR A 117 -1.91 12.26 21.31
C THR A 117 -2.27 12.19 22.79
N ARG A 118 -2.17 11.01 23.42
CA ARG A 118 -2.46 10.87 24.86
C ARG A 118 -1.43 11.61 25.73
N ASN A 119 -0.16 11.60 25.31
CA ASN A 119 0.96 12.27 25.98
C ASN A 119 1.77 13.08 24.95
N PRO A 120 1.27 14.23 24.47
CA PRO A 120 2.05 15.08 23.57
C PRO A 120 3.26 15.64 24.32
N THR A 121 4.37 15.89 23.60
CA THR A 121 5.49 16.62 24.16
C THR A 121 5.02 18.02 24.56
N PRO A 122 5.34 18.50 25.78
CA PRO A 122 4.94 19.83 26.21
C PRO A 122 5.46 20.90 25.23
N PRO A 123 4.68 21.98 25.00
CA PRO A 123 5.15 23.12 24.21
C PRO A 123 6.44 23.72 24.80
N SER A 124 7.27 24.29 23.94
CA SER A 124 8.48 25.03 24.37
C SER A 124 8.12 26.16 25.33
N GLY A 125 8.87 26.27 26.44
CA GLY A 125 8.66 27.30 27.47
C GLY A 125 7.69 26.91 28.60
N ILE A 126 7.18 25.68 28.59
CA ILE A 126 6.36 25.12 29.68
C ILE A 126 7.17 24.03 30.39
N GLU A 127 7.35 24.17 31.70
CA GLU A 127 8.00 23.16 32.55
C GLU A 127 6.96 22.43 33.40
N ILE A 128 7.08 21.11 33.49
CA ILE A 128 6.28 20.30 34.41
C ILE A 128 7.05 20.24 35.73
N VAL A 129 6.60 21.00 36.73
CA VAL A 129 7.18 21.01 38.07
C VAL A 129 6.54 19.90 38.90
N TYR A 130 7.34 18.90 39.29
CA TYR A 130 6.87 17.76 40.11
C TYR A 130 7.03 18.01 41.62
N ASN A 131 6.62 19.18 42.14
CA ASN A 131 6.77 19.47 43.57
C ASN A 131 5.61 18.95 44.45
N PHE A 132 4.56 18.35 43.85
CA PHE A 132 3.43 17.73 44.55
C PHE A 132 2.86 18.59 45.71
N GLY A 133 2.68 19.90 45.48
CA GLY A 133 2.13 20.81 46.50
C GLY A 133 3.16 21.28 47.54
N ARG A 134 4.46 21.06 47.28
CA ARG A 134 5.57 21.61 48.08
C ARG A 134 6.15 22.88 47.45
N GLU A 135 5.30 23.71 46.85
CA GLU A 135 5.73 24.94 46.18
C GLU A 135 6.42 25.89 47.16
N ASP A 136 5.96 25.88 48.42
CA ASP A 136 6.45 26.74 49.51
C ASP A 136 7.71 26.19 50.22
N HIS A 137 8.24 25.02 49.83
CA HIS A 137 9.40 24.38 50.47
C HIS A 137 10.70 24.52 49.68
N LEU A 138 10.71 25.39 48.67
CA LEU A 138 11.93 25.78 47.98
C LEU A 138 12.57 26.92 48.78
N GLU A 139 13.67 26.61 49.46
CA GLU A 139 14.59 27.50 50.22
C GLU A 139 14.59 27.29 51.75
N ASN A 140 15.66 26.63 52.22
CA ASN A 140 16.62 27.20 53.17
C ASN A 140 18.01 27.07 52.54
#